data_AF-A0A959L8D1-F1
#
_entry.id   AF-A0A959L8D1-F1
#
_cell.length_a   1.000
_cell.length_b   1.000
_cell.length_c   1.000
_cell.angle_alpha   90.00
_cell.angle_beta   90.00
_cell.angle_gamma   90.00
#
_symmetry.space_group_name_H-M   'P 1'
#
loop_
_entity.id
_entity.type
_entity.pdbx_description
1 polymer ?
#
loop_
_entity_poly.entity_id
_entity_poly.type
_entity_poly.pdbx_seq_one_letter_code
_entity_poly.pdbx_strand_id
1 'polypeptide(L)'
;MDIRIFQILVSFIGIAFVIWTLKNIITQKSSLKDSWFGLILSLLFIMLALFPDAVSHHIANILDFKSNVNAILFLLVGLLSAAFVSTNIRVNQQNRHITKLSKEIALLAEEIKQNKTKV
;
A
#
# COMPACT_ATOMS: atom_id res chain seq x y z
N MET A 1 -8.01 31.01 17.46
CA MET A 1 -6.99 31.43 16.47
C MET A 1 -6.18 30.19 16.06
N ASP A 2 -6.87 29.11 15.67
CA ASP A 2 -6.29 27.75 15.74
C ASP A 2 -6.30 27.00 14.39
N ILE A 3 -7.03 27.52 13.40
CA ILE A 3 -7.16 26.90 12.06
C ILE A 3 -5.85 27.04 11.25
N ARG A 4 -5.09 28.12 11.45
CA ARG A 4 -3.85 28.39 10.69
C ARG A 4 -2.71 27.43 11.06
N ILE A 5 -2.63 27.04 12.34
CA ILE A 5 -1.61 26.10 12.83
C ILE A 5 -1.89 24.71 12.26
N PHE A 6 -3.17 24.29 12.26
CA PHE A 6 -3.57 23.02 11.68
C PHE A 6 -3.26 22.95 10.17
N GLN A 7 -3.51 24.03 9.43
CA GLN A 7 -3.24 24.10 7.99
C GLN A 7 -1.75 24.03 7.65
N ILE A 8 -0.90 24.70 8.45
CA ILE A 8 0.57 24.65 8.31
C ILE A 8 1.09 23.26 8.67
N LEU A 9 0.60 22.68 9.77
CA LEU A 9 1.03 21.38 10.26
C LEU A 9 0.66 20.25 9.31
N VAL A 10 -0.56 20.28 8.75
CA VAL A 10 -0.99 19.36 7.69
C VAL A 10 -0.14 19.52 6.42
N SER A 11 0.19 20.75 6.03
CA SER A 11 1.05 20.99 4.86
C SER A 11 2.47 20.43 5.06
N PHE A 12 3.04 20.60 6.25
CA PHE A 12 4.37 20.07 6.57
C PHE A 12 4.39 18.54 6.62
N ILE A 13 3.35 17.94 7.19
CA ILE A 13 3.16 16.47 7.20
C ILE A 13 2.99 15.94 5.78
N GLY A 14 2.23 16.64 4.92
CA GLY A 14 2.06 16.29 3.52
C GLY A 14 3.39 16.27 2.77
N ILE A 15 4.22 17.30 2.93
CA ILE A 15 5.55 17.39 2.32
C ILE A 15 6.46 16.25 2.81
N ALA A 16 6.47 15.98 4.12
CA ALA A 16 7.26 14.89 4.70
C ALA A 16 6.82 13.51 4.15
N PHE A 17 5.52 13.29 4.00
CA PHE A 17 4.95 12.06 3.45
C PHE A 17 5.33 11.86 1.97
N VAL A 18 5.31 12.93 1.18
CA VAL A 18 5.76 12.92 -0.23
C VAL A 18 7.22 12.53 -0.33
N ILE A 19 8.10 13.15 0.46
CA ILE A 19 9.55 12.85 0.46
C ILE A 19 9.81 11.39 0.86
N TRP A 20 9.11 10.91 1.89
CA TRP A 20 9.24 9.52 2.36
C TRP A 20 8.81 8.52 1.28
N THR A 21 7.71 8.79 0.60
CA THR A 21 7.19 7.95 -0.49
C THR A 21 8.17 7.92 -1.68
N LEU A 22 8.66 9.08 -2.12
CA LEU A 22 9.62 9.17 -3.23
C LEU A 22 10.90 8.39 -2.89
N LYS A 23 11.42 8.55 -1.67
CA LYS A 23 12.57 7.75 -1.21
C LYS A 23 12.25 6.26 -1.27
N ASN A 24 11.11 5.83 -0.76
CA ASN A 24 10.76 4.41 -0.75
C ASN A 24 10.68 3.80 -2.17
N ILE A 25 10.16 4.55 -3.14
CA ILE A 25 10.10 4.12 -4.56
C ILE A 25 11.50 4.00 -5.17
N ILE A 26 12.37 4.99 -4.93
CA ILE A 26 13.72 5.03 -5.51
C ILE A 26 14.63 3.96 -4.87
N THR A 27 14.48 3.70 -3.57
CA THR A 27 15.38 2.81 -2.83
C THR A 27 15.11 1.33 -3.09
N GLN A 28 13.89 0.95 -3.47
CA GLN A 28 13.51 -0.47 -3.49
C GLN A 28 13.83 -1.25 -4.77
N LYS A 29 14.39 -0.66 -5.85
CA LYS A 29 14.70 -1.38 -7.12
C LYS A 29 13.59 -2.37 -7.54
N SER A 30 12.34 -2.01 -7.27
CA SER A 30 11.21 -2.92 -7.46
C SER A 30 10.88 -2.99 -8.95
N SER A 31 10.64 -4.20 -9.45
CA SER A 31 10.10 -4.41 -10.78
C SER A 31 8.82 -3.60 -10.95
N LEU A 32 8.75 -2.75 -11.99
CA LEU A 32 7.62 -1.84 -12.26
C LEU A 32 6.26 -2.56 -12.27
N LYS A 33 6.25 -3.87 -12.55
CA LYS A 33 5.03 -4.71 -12.55
C LYS A 33 4.47 -4.97 -11.15
N ASP A 34 5.31 -5.11 -10.13
CA ASP A 34 4.85 -5.43 -8.78
C ASP A 34 4.43 -4.18 -7.99
N SER A 35 5.02 -3.03 -8.30
CA SER A 35 4.78 -1.75 -7.61
C SER A 35 3.63 -0.90 -8.15
N TRP A 36 2.98 -1.29 -9.26
CA TRP A 36 1.94 -0.47 -9.90
C TRP A 36 0.76 -0.14 -8.97
N PHE A 37 0.34 -1.09 -8.14
CA PHE A 37 -0.74 -0.87 -7.16
C PHE A 37 -0.35 0.17 -6.11
N GLY A 38 0.89 0.11 -5.59
CA GLY A 38 1.40 1.08 -4.63
C GLY A 38 1.59 2.47 -5.24
N LEU A 39 1.99 2.53 -6.52
CA LEU A 39 2.11 3.79 -7.27
C LEU A 39 0.75 4.47 -7.48
N ILE A 40 -0.26 3.72 -7.92
CA ILE A 40 -1.63 4.26 -8.05
C ILE A 40 -2.13 4.77 -6.71
N LEU A 41 -1.98 3.96 -5.66
CA LEU A 41 -2.45 4.32 -4.32
C LEU A 41 -1.75 5.59 -3.82
N SER A 42 -0.44 5.69 -4.02
CA SER A 42 0.34 6.87 -3.66
C SER A 42 -0.07 8.11 -4.45
N LEU A 43 -0.31 7.98 -5.76
CA LEU A 43 -0.81 9.06 -6.59
C LEU A 43 -2.17 9.56 -6.09
N LEU A 44 -3.03 8.64 -5.66
CA LEU A 44 -4.35 8.97 -5.11
C LEU A 44 -4.24 9.69 -3.75
N PHE A 45 -3.30 9.27 -2.89
CA PHE A 45 -2.97 9.99 -1.67
C PHE A 45 -2.42 11.40 -1.94
N ILE A 46 -1.58 11.57 -2.96
CA ILE A 46 -1.04 12.87 -3.36
C ILE A 46 -2.16 13.80 -3.83
N MET A 47 -3.08 13.30 -4.66
CA MET A 47 -4.28 14.03 -5.09
C MET A 47 -5.12 14.48 -3.89
N LEU A 48 -5.31 13.59 -2.91
CA LEU A 48 -6.06 13.90 -1.69
C LEU A 48 -5.37 14.95 -0.81
N ALA A 49 -4.03 14.90 -0.73
CA ALA A 49 -3.23 15.79 0.09
C ALA A 49 -3.08 17.20 -0.53
N LEU A 50 -3.02 17.31 -1.86
CA LEU A 50 -2.90 18.59 -2.56
C LEU A 50 -4.20 19.40 -2.57
N PHE A 51 -5.35 18.73 -2.58
CA PHE A 51 -6.65 19.40 -2.69
C PHE A 51 -7.71 18.84 -1.72
N PRO A 52 -7.52 18.96 -0.39
CA PRO A 52 -8.46 18.43 0.58
C PRO A 52 -9.87 19.02 0.40
N ASP A 53 -10.00 20.32 0.13
CA ASP A 53 -11.31 20.98 0.00
C ASP A 53 -12.04 20.62 -1.31
N ALA A 54 -11.33 20.55 -2.44
CA ALA A 54 -11.95 20.22 -3.73
C ALA A 54 -12.41 18.76 -3.79
N VAL A 55 -11.58 17.85 -3.29
CA VAL A 55 -11.89 16.42 -3.22
C VAL A 55 -13.03 16.18 -2.24
N SER A 56 -12.98 16.83 -1.07
CA SER A 56 -14.03 16.73 -0.07
C SER A 56 -15.39 17.23 -0.56
N HIS A 57 -15.45 18.40 -1.19
CA HIS A 57 -16.71 18.93 -1.71
C HIS A 57 -17.29 18.07 -2.83
N HIS A 58 -16.47 17.53 -3.74
CA HIS A 58 -16.95 16.64 -4.79
C HIS A 58 -17.50 15.32 -4.22
N ILE A 59 -16.79 14.70 -3.28
CA ILE A 59 -17.22 13.44 -2.67
C ILE A 59 -18.45 13.66 -1.78
N ALA A 60 -18.48 14.72 -0.99
CA ALA A 60 -19.62 15.05 -0.14
C ALA A 60 -20.90 15.30 -0.97
N ASN A 61 -20.78 15.90 -2.15
CA ASN A 61 -21.92 16.09 -3.05
C ASN A 61 -22.40 14.79 -3.72
N ILE A 62 -21.50 13.84 -4.02
CA ILE A 62 -21.86 12.55 -4.63
C ILE A 62 -22.48 11.60 -3.59
N LEU A 63 -21.97 11.62 -2.36
CA LEU A 63 -22.37 10.70 -1.29
C LEU A 63 -23.35 11.30 -0.28
N ASP A 64 -23.76 12.56 -0.47
CA ASP A 64 -24.65 13.34 0.41
C ASP A 64 -24.18 13.38 1.89
N PHE A 65 -22.86 13.46 2.08
CA PHE A 65 -22.30 13.57 3.43
C PHE A 65 -22.46 15.00 3.94
N LYS A 66 -23.16 15.15 5.08
CA LYS A 66 -23.37 16.43 5.77
C LYS A 66 -22.08 17.14 6.23
N SER A 67 -20.95 16.42 6.27
CA SER A 67 -19.65 16.94 6.65
C SER A 67 -18.57 16.51 5.67
N ASN A 68 -17.88 17.49 5.11
CA ASN A 68 -16.69 17.36 4.27
C ASN A 68 -15.61 16.44 4.88
N VAL A 69 -15.44 16.49 6.20
CA VAL A 69 -14.46 15.66 6.92
C VAL A 69 -14.85 14.17 6.84
N ASN A 70 -16.15 13.86 6.97
CA ASN A 70 -16.61 12.46 6.94
C ASN A 70 -16.43 11.85 5.54
N ALA A 71 -16.62 12.63 4.49
CA ALA A 71 -16.38 12.20 3.11
C ALA A 71 -14.91 11.81 2.88
N ILE A 72 -13.97 12.63 3.38
CA ILE A 72 -12.53 12.34 3.32
C ILE A 72 -12.21 11.06 4.11
N LEU A 73 -12.71 10.95 5.34
CA LEU A 73 -12.46 9.79 6.20
C LEU A 73 -13.00 8.50 5.57
N PHE A 74 -14.20 8.53 5.01
CA PHE A 74 -14.80 7.39 4.33
C PHE A 74 -13.94 6.93 3.15
N LEU A 75 -13.48 7.86 2.32
CA LEU A 75 -12.61 7.54 1.19
C LEU A 75 -11.26 6.98 1.67
N LEU A 76 -10.64 7.59 2.68
CA LEU A 76 -9.38 7.10 3.26
C LEU A 76 -9.51 5.67 3.78
N VAL A 77 -10.59 5.37 4.51
CA VAL A 77 -10.86 4.02 5.01
C VAL A 77 -11.06 3.05 3.85
N GLY A 78 -11.78 3.44 2.79
CA GLY A 78 -11.95 2.63 1.59
C GLY A 78 -10.63 2.30 0.90
N LEU A 79 -9.76 3.29 0.71
CA LEU A 79 -8.44 3.09 0.11
C LEU A 79 -7.54 2.22 0.97
N LEU A 80 -7.51 2.46 2.28
CA LEU A 80 -6.74 1.65 3.22
C LEU A 80 -7.24 0.20 3.22
N SER A 81 -8.56 0.00 3.18
CA SER A 81 -9.16 -1.34 3.11
C SER A 81 -8.78 -2.05 1.80
N ALA A 82 -8.85 -1.36 0.66
CA ALA A 82 -8.42 -1.93 -0.63
C ALA A 82 -6.93 -2.29 -0.63
N ALA A 83 -6.10 -1.43 -0.05
CA ALA A 83 -4.66 -1.68 0.07
C ALA A 83 -4.35 -2.86 1.00
N PHE A 84 -5.07 -2.96 2.12
CA PHE A 84 -4.95 -4.06 3.06
C PHE A 84 -5.31 -5.40 2.40
N VAL A 85 -6.43 -5.46 1.67
CA VAL A 85 -6.86 -6.67 0.95
C VAL A 85 -5.84 -7.07 -0.13
N SER A 86 -5.39 -6.11 -0.94
CA SER A 86 -4.35 -6.34 -1.97
C SER A 86 -3.07 -6.92 -1.37
N THR A 87 -2.65 -6.37 -0.23
CA THR A 87 -1.47 -6.84 0.51
C THR A 87 -1.69 -8.27 1.03
N ASN A 88 -2.84 -8.55 1.63
CA ASN A 88 -3.20 -9.88 2.15
C ASN A 88 -3.17 -10.95 1.05
N ILE A 89 -3.71 -10.65 -0.13
CA ILE A 89 -3.68 -11.56 -1.28
C ILE A 89 -2.24 -11.88 -1.70
N ARG A 90 -1.38 -10.86 -1.79
CA ARG A 90 0.04 -11.05 -2.16
C ARG A 90 0.79 -11.88 -1.12
N VAL A 91 0.59 -11.61 0.17
CA VAL A 91 1.19 -12.40 1.26
C VAL A 91 0.73 -13.86 1.18
N ASN A 92 -0.55 -14.12 0.92
CA ASN A 92 -1.05 -15.48 0.78
C ASN A 92 -0.46 -16.20 -0.44
N GLN A 93 -0.27 -15.51 -1.57
CA GLN A 93 0.41 -16.09 -2.73
C GLN A 93 1.88 -16.41 -2.41
N GLN A 94 2.59 -15.49 -1.77
CA GLN A 94 3.97 -15.70 -1.33
C GLN A 94 4.09 -16.90 -0.38
N ASN A 95 3.19 -17.04 0.61
CA ASN A 95 3.17 -18.17 1.52
C ASN A 95 2.97 -19.52 0.81
N ARG A 96 2.12 -19.56 -0.24
CA ARG A 96 1.96 -20.76 -1.08
C ARG A 96 3.23 -21.10 -1.84
N HIS A 97 3.92 -20.10 -2.40
CA HIS A 97 5.20 -20.31 -3.08
C HIS A 97 6.28 -20.82 -2.13
N ILE A 98 6.42 -20.24 -0.94
CA ILE A 98 7.34 -20.70 0.10
C ILE A 98 7.03 -22.15 0.45
N THR A 99 5.76 -22.48 0.71
CA THR A 99 5.36 -23.85 1.04
C THR A 99 5.71 -24.84 -0.07
N LYS A 100 5.50 -24.48 -1.33
CA LYS A 100 5.84 -25.33 -2.48
C LYS A 100 7.35 -25.56 -2.57
N LEU A 101 8.14 -24.48 -2.47
CA LEU A 101 9.60 -24.56 -2.49
C LEU A 101 10.15 -25.37 -1.32
N SER A 102 9.61 -25.22 -0.12
CA SER A 102 9.99 -26.03 1.04
C SER A 102 9.74 -27.52 0.81
N LYS A 103 8.63 -27.89 0.16
CA LYS A 103 8.35 -29.29 -0.20
C LYS A 103 9.32 -29.83 -1.26
N GLU A 104 9.60 -29.05 -2.30
CA GLU A 104 10.56 -29.42 -3.34
C GLU A 104 11.97 -29.62 -2.74
N ILE A 105 12.41 -28.73 -1.84
CA ILE A 105 13.68 -28.87 -1.13
C ILE A 105 13.72 -30.14 -0.28
N ALA A 106 12.63 -30.46 0.42
CA ALA A 106 12.56 -31.67 1.24
C ALA A 106 12.68 -32.96 0.40
N LEU A 107 11.99 -33.02 -0.74
CA LEU A 107 12.07 -34.15 -1.67
C LEU A 107 13.49 -34.28 -2.26
N LEU A 108 14.08 -33.18 -2.71
CA LEU A 108 15.45 -33.16 -3.22
C LEU A 108 16.46 -33.64 -2.16
N ALA A 109 16.29 -33.21 -0.91
CA ALA A 109 17.16 -33.65 0.19
C ALA A 109 17.04 -35.17 0.45
N GLU A 110 15.84 -35.74 0.30
CA GLU A 110 15.59 -37.17 0.43
C GLU A 110 16.23 -37.96 -0.72
N GLU A 111 16.06 -37.53 -1.96
CA GLU A 111 16.68 -38.16 -3.14
C GLU A 111 18.21 -38.20 -3.02
N ILE A 112 18.83 -37.09 -2.61
CA ILE A 112 20.28 -37.01 -2.39
C ILE A 112 20.72 -38.02 -1.31
N LYS A 113 19.95 -38.16 -0.24
CA LYS A 113 20.25 -39.12 0.84
C LYS A 113 20.13 -40.56 0.35
N GLN A 114 19.10 -40.89 -0.44
CA GLN A 114 18.94 -42.23 -1.00
C GLN A 114 20.07 -42.59 -1.97
N ASN A 115 20.51 -41.65 -2.81
CA ASN A 115 21.60 -41.87 -3.77
C ASN A 115 22.95 -42.10 -3.07
N LYS A 116 23.23 -41.38 -1.97
CA LYS A 116 24.43 -41.60 -1.14
C LYS A 116 24.45 -42.95 -0.42
N THR A 117 23.29 -43.60 -0.23
CA THR A 117 23.21 -44.89 0.49
C THR A 117 23.30 -46.09 -0.46
N LYS A 118 23.22 -45.85 -1.78
CA LYS A 118 23.31 -46.88 -2.84
C LYS A 118 24.72 -47.02 -3.44
N VAL A 119 25.67 -46.19 -3.00
CA VAL A 119 27.10 -46.23 -3.36
C VAL A 119 27.88 -46.76 -2.17
#